data_AF-A0A1F6TGH3-F1
#
_entry.id   AF-A0A1F6TGH3-F1
#
_cell.length_a   1.000
_cell.length_b   1.000
_cell.length_c   1.000
_cell.angle_alpha   90.00
_cell.angle_beta   90.00
_cell.angle_gamma   90.00
#
_symmetry.space_group_name_H-M   'P 1'
#
loop_
_entity.id
_entity.type
_entity.pdbx_description
1 polymer ?
#
loop_
_entity_poly.entity_id
_entity_poly.type
_entity_poly.pdbx_seq_one_letter_code
_entity_poly.pdbx_strand_id
1 'polypeptide(L)' 'MWHDLSVALALLLILEGVFPFINPAAMRRMLAAISGMNDQALRFAGLTSMLLGVALLYIVNWR' A
#
# COMPACT_ATOMS: atom_id res chain seq x y z
N MET A 1 -4.51 22.33 -0.08
CA MET A 1 -3.82 21.55 -1.14
C MET A 1 -2.64 20.77 -0.59
N TRP A 2 -1.49 21.39 -0.26
CA TRP A 2 -0.34 20.67 0.31
C TRP A 2 -0.57 20.15 1.74
N HIS A 3 -1.42 20.84 2.51
CA HIS A 3 -1.81 20.44 3.85
C HIS A 3 -2.66 19.17 3.85
N ASP A 4 -3.65 19.08 2.95
CA ASP A 4 -4.52 17.90 2.83
C ASP A 4 -3.74 16.66 2.40
N LEU A 5 -2.78 16.82 1.47
CA LEU A 5 -1.90 15.73 1.04
C LEU A 5 -1.02 15.23 2.19
N SER A 6 -0.48 16.14 3.00
CA SER A 6 0.35 15.77 4.16
C SER A 6 -0.45 15.13 5.29
N VAL A 7 -1.70 15.57 5.50
CA VAL A 7 -2.63 14.92 6.44
C VAL A 7 -3.02 13.51 5.95
N ALA A 8 -3.32 13.35 4.66
CA ALA A 8 -3.63 12.04 4.09
C ALA A 8 -2.44 11.07 4.19
N LEU A 9 -1.22 11.54 3.91
CA LEU A 9 0.02 10.76 4.10
C LEU A 9 0.26 10.40 5.56
N ALA A 10 0.00 11.32 6.50
CA ALA A 10 0.13 11.05 7.92
C ALA A 10 -0.86 9.97 8.38
N LEU A 11 -2.12 10.04 7.94
CA LEU A 11 -3.13 9.02 8.24
C LEU A 11 -2.78 7.66 7.62
N LEU A 12 -2.27 7.64 6.39
CA LEU A 12 -1.78 6.42 5.74
C LEU A 12 -0.64 5.77 6.55
N LEU A 13 0.35 6.57 6.97
CA LEU A 13 1.46 6.11 7.81
C LEU A 13 1.00 5.60 9.18
N ILE A 14 0.01 6.26 9.79
CA ILE A 14 -0.59 5.81 11.04
C ILE A 14 -1.28 4.45 10.82
N LEU A 15 -2.07 4.29 9.76
CA LEU A 15 -2.75 3.03 9.46
C LEU A 15 -1.76 1.90 9.14
N GLU A 16 -0.77 2.16 8.29
CA GLU A 16 0.32 1.24 7.96
C GLU A 16 1.17 0.88 9.18
N GLY A 17 1.31 1.77 10.17
CA GLY A 17 2.06 1.52 11.41
C GLY A 17 1.25 0.84 12.51
N VAL A 18 -0.06 1.10 12.59
CA VAL A 18 -0.96 0.50 13.58
C VAL A 18 -1.10 -1.01 13.37
N PHE A 19 -1.21 -1.45 12.11
CA PHE A 19 -1.35 -2.87 11.78
C PHE A 19 -0.16 -3.74 12.27
N PRO A 20 1.12 -3.41 11.99
CA PRO A 20 2.27 -4.14 12.52
C PRO A 20 2.43 -3.98 14.03
N PHE A 21 1.93 -2.89 14.64
CA PHE A 21 1.98 -2.69 16.09
C PHE A 21 0.98 -3.58 16.85
N ILE A 22 -0.23 -3.75 16.31
CA ILE A 22 -1.27 -4.61 16.92
C ILE A 22 -0.94 -6.08 16.73
N ASN A 23 -0.47 -6.50 15.55
CA ASN A 23 -0.22 -7.92 15.27
C ASN A 23 1.05 -8.16 14.42
N PRO A 24 2.24 -8.13 15.03
CA PRO A 24 3.50 -8.36 14.32
C PRO A 24 3.60 -9.79 13.75
N ALA A 25 2.88 -10.77 14.34
CA ALA A 25 2.84 -12.13 13.83
C ALA A 25 2.07 -12.24 12.51
N ALA A 26 0.93 -11.55 12.38
CA ALA A 26 0.18 -11.48 11.14
C ALA A 26 0.99 -10.82 10.02
N MET A 27 1.68 -9.70 10.31
CA MET A 27 2.57 -9.02 9.36
C MET A 27 3.69 -9.96 8.87
N ARG A 28 4.38 -10.65 9.79
CA ARG A 28 5.40 -11.66 9.43
C ARG A 28 4.85 -12.79 8.57
N ARG A 29 3.62 -13.25 8.83
CA ARG A 29 2.98 -14.32 8.07
C ARG A 29 2.59 -13.86 6.66
N MET A 30 2.14 -12.62 6.53
CA MET A 30 1.89 -11.97 5.23
C MET A 30 3.19 -11.83 4.43
N LEU A 31 4.25 -11.30 5.05
CA LEU A 31 5.57 -11.20 4.43
C LEU A 31 6.13 -12.57 4.05
N ALA A 32 5.96 -13.59 4.89
CA ALA A 32 6.38 -14.96 4.57
C ALA A 32 5.59 -15.55 3.39
N ALA A 33 4.28 -15.29 3.32
CA ALA A 33 3.45 -15.68 2.19
C ALA A 33 3.92 -14.99 0.90
N ILE A 34 4.27 -13.70 0.96
CA ILE A 34 4.82 -12.94 -0.16
C ILE A 34 6.21 -13.45 -0.56
N SER A 35 7.07 -13.79 0.41
CA SER A 35 8.41 -14.35 0.13
C SER A 35 8.38 -15.73 -0.53
N GLY A 36 7.27 -16.46 -0.39
CA GLY A 36 7.04 -17.73 -1.09
C GLY A 36 6.45 -17.55 -2.49
N MET A 37 6.04 -16.33 -2.87
CA MET A 37 5.51 -16.05 -4.21
C MET A 37 6.67 -15.85 -5.20
N ASN A 38 6.51 -16.44 -6.38
CA ASN A 38 7.48 -16.31 -7.46
C ASN A 38 7.67 -14.84 -7.85
N ASP A 39 8.91 -14.38 -8.03
CA ASP A 39 9.27 -12.98 -8.31
C ASP A 39 8.45 -12.34 -9.46
N GLN A 40 8.07 -13.15 -10.44
CA GLN A 40 7.25 -12.72 -11.57
C GLN A 40 5.82 -12.33 -11.15
N ALA A 41 5.21 -13.07 -10.24
CA ALA A 41 3.87 -12.75 -9.71
C ALA A 41 3.92 -11.48 -8.84
N LEU A 42 5.00 -11.32 -8.05
CA LEU A 42 5.22 -10.12 -7.24
C LEU A 42 5.40 -8.87 -8.10
N ARG A 43 6.17 -8.97 -9.19
CA ARG A 43 6.31 -7.90 -10.19
C ARG A 43 5.00 -7.56 -10.88
N PHE A 44 4.21 -8.57 -11.26
CA PHE A 44 2.91 -8.34 -11.90
C PHE A 44 1.94 -7.65 -10.94
N ALA A 45 1.85 -8.13 -9.69
CA ALA A 45 1.04 -7.52 -8.64
C ALA A 45 1.46 -6.07 -8.34
N GLY A 46 2.77 -5.80 -8.30
CA GLY A 46 3.32 -4.45 -8.18
C GLY A 46 2.92 -3.55 -9.36
N LEU A 47 3.00 -4.06 -10.59
CA LEU A 47 2.59 -3.35 -11.80
C LEU A 47 1.09 -3.03 -11.81
N THR A 48 0.22 -3.99 -11.45
CA THR A 48 -1.22 -3.73 -11.35
C THR A 48 -1.52 -2.74 -10.22
N SER A 49 -0.83 -2.82 -9.08
CA SER A 49 -0.98 -1.84 -8.00
C SER A 49 -0.58 -0.43 -8.43
N MET A 50 0.55 -0.29 -9.14
CA MET A 50 0.98 1.00 -9.70
C MET A 50 -0.04 1.55 -10.71
N LEU A 51 -0.54 0.72 -11.63
CA LEU A 51 -1.54 1.12 -12.61
C LEU A 51 -2.86 1.52 -11.97
N LEU A 52 -3.34 0.75 -10.98
CA LEU A 52 -4.53 1.08 -10.21
C LEU A 52 -4.34 2.37 -9.42
N GLY A 53 -3.17 2.59 -8.82
CA GLY A 53 -2.83 3.82 -8.12
C GLY A 53 -2.88 5.04 -9.04
N VAL A 54 -2.30 4.96 -10.23
CA VAL A 54 -2.36 6.03 -11.24
C VAL A 54 -3.80 6.25 -11.71
N ALA A 55 -4.56 5.19 -11.98
CA ALA A 55 -5.96 5.29 -12.39
C ALA A 55 -6.82 5.97 -11.32
N LEU A 56 -6.63 5.59 -10.05
CA LEU A 56 -7.35 6.14 -8.91
C LEU A 56 -6.95 7.61 -8.66
N LEU A 57 -5.67 7.94 -8.80
CA LEU A 57 -5.18 9.32 -8.73
C LEU A 57 -5.77 10.17 -9.86
N TYR A 58 -5.85 9.62 -11.07
CA TYR A 58 -6.49 10.28 -12.20
C TYR A 58 -7.99 10.53 -11.94
N ILE A 59 -8.70 9.53 -11.38
CA ILE A 59 -10.13 9.66 -11.03
C ILE A 59 -10.35 10.69 -9.92
N VAL A 60 -9.51 10.70 -8.88
CA VAL A 60 -9.63 11.63 -7.74
C VAL A 60 -9.25 13.05 -8.14
N ASN A 61 -8.19 13.21 -8.94
CA ASN A 61 -7.70 14.51 -9.41
C ASN A 61 -8.49 15.05 -10.62
N TRP A 62 -9.44 14.29 -11.18
CA TRP A 62 -10.33 14.76 -12.24
C TRP A 62 -11.43 15.70 -11.71
N ARG A 63 -11.52 15.92 -10.39
CA ARG A 63 -12.41 16.93 -9.78
C ARG A 63 -11.76 18.29 -9.61
#